data_AF-A0A971N1W0-F1
#
_entry.id   AF-A0A971N1W0-F1
#
_cell.length_a   1.000
_cell.length_b   1.000
_cell.length_c   1.000
_cell.angle_alpha   90.00
_cell.angle_beta   90.00
_cell.angle_gamma   90.00
#
_symmetry.space_group_name_H-M   'P 1'
#
loop_
_entity.id
_entity.type
_entity.pdbx_description
1 polymer ?
#
loop_
_entity_poly.entity_id
_entity_poly.type
_entity_poly.pdbx_seq_one_letter_code
_entity_poly.pdbx_strand_id
1 'polypeptide(L)'
;MAKYKNAVKEPKNLSPRVQWLRDYFFEGVERAWNNEYNIFTNGREWDRCYDELTYHIVPETVAFYQPFTTGFLAAGKIVPVADDFFEQSIVERKALYAKDLILNHIAQEILPGDLLAGGRFNAMYSMCLDEPESKDREKRVFQARKELQYLISHGYGNCGATSGHLIPDYAKILKSGFKSVYEELEEKYASLSADDKKGQKGAQLRAMMTACEMPRELADKYRIECLRLAEEESDEIRRQELLLMAENLAVVPWQGADNFYQAIQSLWLTHMLVMFDEKYPGPGVSFGRLDQYLYPYYQKSIEEGMTEDFMKEILGCFWVHCNTAYDAQMRLGGNQGITA
;
A
#
# COMPACT_ATOMS: atom_id res chain seq x y z
N MET A 1 38.09 25.18 0.95
CA MET A 1 36.69 25.48 1.35
C MET A 1 35.77 25.05 0.22
N ALA A 2 34.78 24.21 0.50
CA ALA A 2 34.03 23.48 -0.53
C ALA A 2 33.22 24.40 -1.45
N LYS A 3 33.47 24.29 -2.77
CA LYS A 3 32.82 24.99 -3.90
C LYS A 3 31.28 24.82 -3.96
N TYR A 4 30.72 23.95 -3.12
CA TYR A 4 29.33 23.49 -3.22
C TYR A 4 28.49 23.75 -1.95
N LYS A 5 28.95 24.62 -1.04
CA LYS A 5 28.25 24.88 0.23
C LYS A 5 26.80 25.37 0.06
N ASN A 6 26.47 25.95 -1.11
CA ASN A 6 25.13 26.43 -1.48
C ASN A 6 24.63 25.79 -2.80
N ALA A 7 25.14 24.62 -3.19
CA ALA A 7 24.76 23.98 -4.46
C ALA A 7 23.46 23.17 -4.39
N VAL A 8 22.99 22.86 -3.17
CA VAL A 8 21.71 22.21 -2.94
C VAL A 8 20.61 23.25 -3.16
N LYS A 9 19.68 22.95 -4.07
CA LYS A 9 18.51 23.81 -4.28
C LYS A 9 17.55 23.63 -3.12
N GLU A 10 17.23 24.72 -2.45
CA GLU A 10 16.17 24.73 -1.45
C GLU A 10 14.79 24.78 -2.12
N PRO A 11 13.79 24.06 -1.58
CA PRO A 11 12.40 24.22 -2.02
C PRO A 11 11.94 25.66 -1.78
N LYS A 12 11.08 26.16 -2.67
CA LYS A 12 10.50 27.50 -2.59
C LYS A 12 9.01 27.41 -2.91
N ASN A 13 8.24 28.37 -2.40
CA ASN A 13 6.80 28.50 -2.65
C ASN A 13 5.99 27.26 -2.23
N LEU A 14 6.41 26.57 -1.16
CA LEU A 14 5.58 25.56 -0.52
C LEU A 14 4.45 26.27 0.23
N SER A 15 3.23 25.74 0.13
CA SER A 15 2.15 26.18 1.02
C SER A 15 2.52 25.83 2.47
N PRO A 16 1.99 26.55 3.47
CA PRO A 16 2.25 26.23 4.88
C PRO A 16 1.98 24.76 5.22
N ARG A 17 0.92 24.18 4.64
CA ARG A 17 0.57 22.76 4.76
C ARG A 17 1.67 21.83 4.25
N VAL A 18 2.10 22.02 3.00
CA VAL A 18 3.10 21.16 2.36
C VAL A 18 4.46 21.34 3.03
N GLN A 19 4.79 22.55 3.46
CA GLN A 19 5.98 22.82 4.26
C GLN A 19 5.95 22.03 5.58
N TRP A 20 4.83 22.07 6.30
CA TRP A 20 4.67 21.32 7.55
C TRP A 20 4.81 19.80 7.33
N LEU A 21 4.10 19.23 6.34
CA LEU A 21 4.19 17.80 6.01
C LEU A 21 5.60 17.37 5.64
N ARG A 22 6.31 18.20 4.86
CA ARG A 22 7.72 17.97 4.50
C ARG A 22 8.61 18.00 5.74
N ASP A 23 8.50 19.04 6.55
CA ASP A 23 9.37 19.22 7.72
C ASP A 23 9.14 18.10 8.71
N TYR A 24 7.87 17.73 8.94
CA TYR A 24 7.48 16.55 9.69
C TYR A 24 8.16 15.29 9.17
N PHE A 25 8.08 15.01 7.86
CA PHE A 25 8.74 13.85 7.24
C PHE A 25 10.26 13.79 7.51
N PHE A 26 10.92 14.96 7.62
CA PHE A 26 12.35 15.08 7.91
C PHE A 26 12.70 15.18 9.40
N GLU A 27 11.74 15.10 10.32
CA GLU A 27 12.01 14.94 11.76
C GLU A 27 12.64 13.57 12.09
N GLY A 28 12.65 12.64 11.12
CA GLY A 28 13.31 11.35 11.25
C GLY A 28 12.67 10.52 12.36
N VAL A 29 13.47 10.16 13.37
CA VAL A 29 13.05 9.33 14.51
C VAL A 29 12.18 10.04 15.53
N GLU A 30 12.13 11.38 15.49
CA GLU A 30 11.31 12.19 16.39
C GLU A 30 9.85 12.27 15.92
N ARG A 31 9.54 11.78 14.72
CA ARG A 31 8.18 11.69 14.23
C ARG A 31 7.35 10.79 15.14
N ALA A 32 6.23 11.31 15.64
CA ALA A 32 5.23 10.50 16.35
C ALA A 32 4.55 9.45 15.45
N TRP A 33 4.59 9.66 14.13
CA TRP A 33 3.94 8.85 13.11
C TRP A 33 4.91 8.50 11.98
N ASN A 34 4.88 7.25 11.54
CA ASN A 34 5.61 6.75 10.38
C ASN A 34 4.79 5.67 9.68
N ASN A 35 5.14 5.32 8.45
CA ASN A 35 4.54 4.18 7.77
C ASN A 35 5.47 2.95 7.85
N GLU A 36 5.90 2.57 9.06
CA GLU A 36 6.74 1.39 9.28
C GLU A 36 5.97 0.08 9.04
N TYR A 37 6.69 -1.04 8.85
CA TYR A 37 6.03 -2.33 8.72
C TYR A 37 5.25 -2.72 9.98
N ASN A 38 3.94 -2.88 9.82
CA ASN A 38 3.11 -3.61 10.75
C ASN A 38 3.26 -5.11 10.49
N ILE A 39 3.59 -5.89 11.53
CA ILE A 39 3.89 -7.31 11.36
C ILE A 39 2.74 -8.15 11.92
N PHE A 40 2.18 -9.05 11.10
CA PHE A 40 1.02 -9.87 11.50
C PHE A 40 1.21 -11.36 11.19
N THR A 41 0.96 -12.23 12.17
CA THR A 41 1.01 -13.69 12.01
C THR A 41 -0.35 -14.30 12.33
N ASN A 42 -0.68 -15.42 11.67
CA ASN A 42 -1.89 -16.18 11.98
C ASN A 42 -1.76 -17.04 13.27
N GLY A 43 -0.57 -17.04 13.89
CA GLY A 43 -0.29 -17.74 15.15
C GLY A 43 0.01 -19.23 15.02
N ARG A 44 0.00 -19.79 13.80
CA ARG A 44 0.39 -21.20 13.57
C ARG A 44 1.91 -21.34 13.61
N GLU A 45 2.40 -22.44 14.18
CA GLU A 45 3.85 -22.67 14.34
C GLU A 45 4.63 -22.72 13.01
N TRP A 46 3.95 -23.13 11.93
CA TRP A 46 4.52 -23.20 10.59
C TRP A 46 4.40 -21.88 9.80
N ASP A 47 3.79 -20.84 10.37
CA ASP A 47 3.57 -19.57 9.67
C ASP A 47 4.89 -18.85 9.38
N ARG A 48 4.87 -18.00 8.36
CA ARG A 48 5.97 -17.12 7.96
C ARG A 48 5.37 -15.77 7.59
N CYS A 49 6.02 -14.67 7.96
CA CYS A 49 5.60 -13.32 7.61
C CYS A 49 6.56 -12.65 6.60
N TYR A 50 7.83 -13.10 6.56
CA TYR A 50 8.86 -12.57 5.68
C TYR A 50 9.03 -13.45 4.43
N ASP A 51 8.84 -12.85 3.25
CA ASP A 51 9.07 -13.55 1.98
C ASP A 51 10.49 -13.34 1.47
N GLU A 52 11.43 -14.20 1.89
CA GLU A 52 12.82 -14.09 1.46
C GLU A 52 13.02 -14.01 -0.07
N LEU A 53 12.20 -14.70 -0.85
CA LEU A 53 12.39 -14.80 -2.30
C LEU A 53 12.27 -13.43 -2.99
N THR A 54 11.39 -12.55 -2.50
CA THR A 54 11.21 -11.21 -3.08
C THR A 54 12.41 -10.29 -2.81
N TYR A 55 13.25 -10.65 -1.83
CA TYR A 55 14.44 -9.93 -1.41
C TYR A 55 15.74 -10.49 -1.99
N HIS A 56 15.71 -11.54 -2.81
CA HIS A 56 16.90 -12.05 -3.50
C HIS A 56 17.50 -11.04 -4.49
N ILE A 57 16.76 -10.00 -4.84
CA ILE A 57 17.26 -8.84 -5.61
C ILE A 57 18.05 -7.83 -4.76
N VAL A 58 18.13 -8.00 -3.43
CA VAL A 58 18.81 -7.09 -2.50
C VAL A 58 19.96 -7.84 -1.81
N PRO A 59 21.12 -7.98 -2.45
CA PRO A 59 22.23 -8.80 -1.94
C PRO A 59 22.71 -8.37 -0.54
N GLU A 60 22.53 -7.11 -0.16
CA GLU A 60 22.84 -6.56 1.16
C GLU A 60 22.05 -7.22 2.30
N THR A 61 20.88 -7.79 1.99
CA THR A 61 19.99 -8.41 2.98
C THR A 61 20.29 -9.89 3.26
N VAL A 62 21.14 -10.52 2.44
CA VAL A 62 21.36 -11.98 2.48
C VAL A 62 21.90 -12.46 3.83
N ALA A 63 22.79 -11.69 4.45
CA ALA A 63 23.33 -11.99 5.78
C ALA A 63 22.25 -11.98 6.89
N PHE A 64 21.09 -11.36 6.63
CA PHE A 64 20.03 -11.14 7.59
C PHE A 64 18.80 -12.01 7.37
N TYR A 65 18.73 -12.86 6.33
CA TYR A 65 17.53 -13.66 6.05
C TYR A 65 17.07 -14.56 7.19
N GLN A 66 18.00 -15.22 7.89
CA GLN A 66 17.66 -16.05 9.04
C GLN A 66 17.13 -15.21 10.23
N PRO A 67 17.83 -14.12 10.65
CA PRO A 67 17.27 -13.15 11.59
C PRO A 67 15.93 -12.56 11.18
N PHE A 68 15.72 -12.20 9.92
CA PHE A 68 14.46 -11.64 9.43
C PHE A 68 13.33 -12.66 9.53
N THR A 69 13.51 -13.86 8.99
CA THR A 69 12.47 -14.90 8.99
C THR A 69 11.97 -15.22 10.40
N THR A 70 12.88 -15.26 11.37
CA THR A 70 12.54 -15.54 12.77
C THR A 70 12.07 -14.29 13.52
N GLY A 71 12.72 -13.15 13.30
CA GLY A 71 12.43 -11.87 13.96
C GLY A 71 11.08 -11.29 13.57
N PHE A 72 10.70 -11.32 12.28
CA PHE A 72 9.38 -10.89 11.84
C PHE A 72 8.28 -11.74 12.50
N LEU A 73 8.44 -13.06 12.52
CA LEU A 73 7.45 -13.92 13.17
C LEU A 73 7.35 -13.64 14.68
N ALA A 74 8.48 -13.46 15.37
CA ALA A 74 8.51 -13.18 16.80
C ALA A 74 7.96 -11.78 17.18
N ALA A 75 8.15 -10.79 16.31
CA ALA A 75 7.64 -9.43 16.50
C ALA A 75 6.18 -9.25 16.03
N GLY A 76 5.61 -10.25 15.36
CA GLY A 76 4.29 -10.18 14.77
C GLY A 76 3.15 -10.15 15.79
N LYS A 77 2.19 -9.25 15.60
CA LYS A 77 0.90 -9.31 16.29
C LYS A 77 0.12 -10.52 15.77
N ILE A 78 -0.40 -11.33 16.68
CA ILE A 78 -1.22 -12.50 16.31
C ILE A 78 -2.61 -12.02 15.88
N VAL A 79 -3.01 -12.38 14.65
CA VAL A 79 -4.36 -12.24 14.12
C VAL A 79 -4.83 -13.64 13.73
N PRO A 80 -5.52 -14.36 14.64
CA PRO A 80 -5.79 -15.78 14.46
C PRO A 80 -6.80 -16.02 13.33
N VAL A 81 -6.66 -17.18 12.68
CA VAL A 81 -7.62 -17.68 11.68
C VAL A 81 -8.28 -18.95 12.19
N ALA A 82 -9.56 -19.13 11.86
CA ALA A 82 -10.31 -20.35 12.18
C ALA A 82 -9.69 -21.59 11.48
N ASP A 83 -9.97 -22.79 11.99
CA ASP A 83 -9.37 -24.01 11.43
C ASP A 83 -9.84 -24.29 9.99
N ASP A 84 -11.09 -23.95 9.67
CA ASP A 84 -11.68 -24.09 8.32
C ASP A 84 -11.12 -23.07 7.32
N PHE A 85 -10.34 -22.08 7.76
CA PHE A 85 -9.65 -21.13 6.88
C PHE A 85 -8.77 -21.85 5.85
N PHE A 86 -8.11 -22.94 6.26
CA PHE A 86 -7.21 -23.72 5.41
C PHE A 86 -7.94 -24.68 4.44
N GLU A 87 -9.27 -24.81 4.54
CA GLU A 87 -10.06 -25.53 3.53
C GLU A 87 -10.22 -24.71 2.24
N GLN A 88 -10.01 -23.40 2.31
CA GLN A 88 -10.07 -22.49 1.18
C GLN A 88 -8.77 -22.52 0.36
N SER A 89 -8.86 -22.16 -0.91
CA SER A 89 -7.67 -22.04 -1.75
C SER A 89 -6.71 -20.98 -1.19
N ILE A 90 -5.42 -21.13 -1.48
CA ILE A 90 -4.39 -20.16 -1.06
C ILE A 90 -4.68 -18.72 -1.52
N VAL A 91 -5.26 -18.54 -2.71
CA VAL A 91 -5.57 -17.21 -3.24
C VAL A 91 -6.72 -16.55 -2.48
N GLU A 92 -7.72 -17.32 -2.06
CA GLU A 92 -8.82 -16.84 -1.23
C GLU A 92 -8.33 -16.50 0.18
N ARG A 93 -7.52 -17.38 0.78
CA ARG A 93 -6.90 -17.15 2.09
C ARG A 93 -6.11 -15.84 2.12
N LYS A 94 -5.24 -15.61 1.12
CA LYS A 94 -4.45 -14.38 1.02
C LYS A 94 -5.33 -13.13 0.89
N ALA A 95 -6.33 -13.14 0.00
CA ALA A 95 -7.21 -12.01 -0.20
C ALA A 95 -8.03 -11.66 1.05
N LEU A 96 -8.58 -12.69 1.73
CA LEU A 96 -9.36 -12.50 2.96
C LEU A 96 -8.50 -11.97 4.10
N TYR A 97 -7.32 -12.56 4.31
CA TYR A 97 -6.43 -12.14 5.39
C TYR A 97 -5.90 -10.72 5.16
N ALA A 98 -5.45 -10.40 3.94
CA ALA A 98 -5.03 -9.04 3.60
C ALA A 98 -6.16 -8.01 3.81
N LYS A 99 -7.40 -8.35 3.41
CA LYS A 99 -8.58 -7.51 3.62
C LYS A 99 -8.85 -7.27 5.10
N ASP A 100 -8.84 -8.31 5.93
CA ASP A 100 -9.05 -8.15 7.38
C ASP A 100 -7.97 -7.27 8.01
N LEU A 101 -6.70 -7.49 7.66
CA LEU A 101 -5.59 -6.73 8.20
C LEU A 101 -5.70 -5.23 7.93
N ILE A 102 -5.88 -4.84 6.67
CA ILE A 102 -5.92 -3.42 6.31
C ILE A 102 -7.15 -2.70 6.85
N LEU A 103 -8.27 -3.40 7.01
CA LEU A 103 -9.54 -2.81 7.48
C LEU A 103 -9.67 -2.75 9.00
N ASN A 104 -9.05 -3.70 9.72
CA ASN A 104 -9.35 -3.93 11.14
C ASN A 104 -8.12 -3.95 12.05
N HIS A 105 -6.90 -4.07 11.51
CA HIS A 105 -5.68 -4.19 12.33
C HIS A 105 -4.61 -3.14 12.04
N ILE A 106 -4.69 -2.46 10.90
CA ILE A 106 -3.87 -1.29 10.57
C ILE A 106 -4.71 -0.04 10.81
N ALA A 107 -4.14 0.95 11.49
CA ALA A 107 -4.86 2.17 11.84
C ALA A 107 -5.10 3.06 10.61
N GLN A 108 -6.31 3.61 10.50
CA GLN A 108 -6.63 4.68 9.57
C GLN A 108 -6.34 6.02 10.25
N GLU A 109 -5.23 6.66 9.88
CA GLU A 109 -4.81 7.95 10.43
C GLU A 109 -4.70 9.00 9.32
N ILE A 110 -5.06 10.24 9.64
CA ILE A 110 -4.92 11.40 8.76
C ILE A 110 -3.88 12.34 9.38
N LEU A 111 -2.83 12.67 8.63
CA LEU A 111 -1.81 13.60 9.12
C LEU A 111 -2.41 15.02 9.32
N PRO A 112 -1.90 15.80 10.28
CA PRO A 112 -2.33 17.19 10.48
C PRO A 112 -2.26 18.00 9.19
N GLY A 113 -3.38 18.62 8.84
CA GLY A 113 -3.49 19.40 7.61
C GLY A 113 -3.39 18.58 6.32
N ASP A 114 -3.37 17.25 6.32
CA ASP A 114 -3.33 16.50 5.07
C ASP A 114 -4.64 16.62 4.28
N LEU A 115 -4.56 16.63 2.95
CA LEU A 115 -5.70 16.60 2.06
C LEU A 115 -5.98 15.18 1.54
N LEU A 116 -5.12 14.20 1.80
CA LEU A 116 -5.33 12.84 1.33
C LEU A 116 -5.39 11.85 2.48
N ALA A 117 -6.32 10.91 2.38
CA ALA A 117 -6.39 9.74 3.24
C ALA A 117 -5.55 8.60 2.66
N GLY A 118 -5.03 7.72 3.52
CA GLY A 118 -4.16 6.61 3.12
C GLY A 118 -2.76 6.70 3.72
N GLY A 119 -2.66 6.86 5.04
CA GLY A 119 -1.38 7.00 5.74
C GLY A 119 -0.67 5.66 5.95
N ARG A 120 -1.09 4.89 6.97
CA ARG A 120 -0.44 3.62 7.34
C ARG A 120 -0.98 2.48 6.50
N PHE A 121 -0.08 1.78 5.83
CA PHE A 121 -0.41 0.58 5.08
C PHE A 121 0.75 -0.41 4.97
N ASN A 122 1.99 -0.02 5.25
CA ASN A 122 3.11 -0.94 5.14
C ASN A 122 2.95 -2.09 6.13
N ALA A 123 3.03 -3.32 5.63
CA ALA A 123 2.89 -4.50 6.45
C ALA A 123 3.70 -5.70 5.94
N MET A 124 4.14 -6.50 6.89
CA MET A 124 4.68 -7.84 6.68
C MET A 124 3.76 -8.83 7.35
N TYR A 125 3.06 -9.65 6.58
CA TYR A 125 2.01 -10.48 7.16
C TYR A 125 2.04 -11.92 6.64
N SER A 126 1.39 -12.80 7.40
CA SER A 126 1.27 -14.24 7.16
C SER A 126 1.21 -14.58 5.68
N MET A 127 1.98 -15.59 5.30
CA MET A 127 1.94 -16.18 3.97
C MET A 127 0.64 -16.96 3.72
N CYS A 128 -0.17 -17.13 4.76
CA CYS A 128 -1.45 -17.82 4.74
C CYS A 128 -1.34 -19.27 4.26
N LEU A 129 -0.19 -19.92 4.45
CA LEU A 129 0.06 -21.30 4.05
C LEU A 129 -0.40 -22.28 5.13
N ASP A 130 -0.91 -23.43 4.70
CA ASP A 130 -1.06 -24.57 5.59
C ASP A 130 0.30 -25.22 5.90
N GLU A 131 0.31 -26.22 6.77
CA GLU A 131 1.57 -26.86 7.19
C GLU A 131 2.28 -27.58 6.02
N PRO A 132 1.61 -28.40 5.18
CA PRO A 132 2.24 -28.98 3.98
C PRO A 132 2.81 -27.95 3.01
N GLU A 133 2.05 -26.90 2.67
CA GLU A 133 2.46 -25.82 1.77
C GLU A 133 3.66 -25.06 2.33
N SER A 134 3.66 -24.76 3.64
CA SER A 134 4.79 -24.12 4.32
C SER A 134 6.05 -25.00 4.23
N LYS A 135 5.93 -26.30 4.53
CA LYS A 135 7.06 -27.24 4.41
C LYS A 135 7.60 -27.35 2.99
N ASP A 136 6.74 -27.35 1.96
CA ASP A 136 7.18 -27.37 0.56
C ASP A 136 7.91 -26.06 0.20
N ARG A 137 7.34 -24.91 0.59
CA ARG A 137 7.99 -23.61 0.37
C ARG A 137 9.36 -23.54 1.02
N GLU A 138 9.49 -23.90 2.30
CA GLU A 138 10.77 -23.79 3.02
C GLU A 138 11.86 -24.65 2.38
N LYS A 139 11.52 -25.84 1.85
CA LYS A 139 12.47 -26.67 1.08
C LYS A 139 12.97 -25.94 -0.18
N ARG A 140 12.07 -25.29 -0.92
CA ARG A 140 12.41 -24.54 -2.14
C ARG A 140 13.23 -23.29 -1.82
N VAL A 141 12.85 -22.54 -0.79
CA VAL A 141 13.59 -21.35 -0.32
C VAL A 141 15.01 -21.72 0.08
N PHE A 142 15.19 -22.82 0.83
CA PHE A 142 16.52 -23.28 1.22
C PHE A 142 17.39 -23.66 0.02
N GLN A 143 16.81 -24.27 -1.02
CA GLN A 143 17.53 -24.57 -2.25
C GLN A 143 17.88 -23.29 -3.02
N ALA A 144 16.92 -22.38 -3.20
CA ALA A 144 17.13 -21.10 -3.87
C ALA A 144 18.22 -20.26 -3.18
N ARG A 145 18.28 -20.25 -1.84
CA ARG A 145 19.31 -19.53 -1.08
C ARG A 145 20.73 -20.00 -1.41
N LYS A 146 20.94 -21.30 -1.67
CA LYS A 146 22.25 -21.83 -2.08
C LYS A 146 22.64 -21.35 -3.48
N GLU A 147 21.69 -21.31 -4.39
CA GLU A 147 21.90 -20.83 -5.76
C GLU A 147 22.17 -19.32 -5.78
N LEU A 148 21.44 -18.55 -4.97
CA LEU A 148 21.68 -17.13 -4.77
C LEU A 148 23.12 -16.84 -4.30
N GLN A 149 23.62 -17.60 -3.32
CA GLN A 149 24.98 -17.44 -2.81
C GLN A 149 26.04 -17.69 -3.89
N TYR A 150 25.81 -18.67 -4.76
CA TYR A 150 26.66 -18.90 -5.92
C TYR A 150 26.63 -17.67 -6.85
N LEU A 151 25.45 -17.17 -7.21
CA LEU A 151 25.31 -16.01 -8.10
C LEU A 151 26.02 -14.76 -7.55
N ILE A 152 25.75 -14.40 -6.29
CA ILE A 152 26.35 -13.23 -5.64
C ILE A 152 27.87 -13.35 -5.54
N SER A 153 28.40 -14.52 -5.17
CA SER A 153 29.86 -14.72 -5.10
C SER A 153 30.57 -14.63 -6.45
N HIS A 154 29.85 -14.74 -7.57
CA HIS A 154 30.36 -14.59 -8.93
C HIS A 154 30.05 -13.21 -9.55
N GLY A 155 29.60 -12.25 -8.74
CA GLY A 155 29.34 -10.88 -9.16
C GLY A 155 27.99 -10.67 -9.83
N TYR A 156 27.11 -11.68 -9.86
CA TYR A 156 25.72 -11.49 -10.24
C TYR A 156 24.99 -10.87 -9.04
N GLY A 157 24.74 -9.56 -9.09
CA GLY A 157 24.10 -8.79 -8.01
C GLY A 157 22.63 -9.16 -7.80
N ASN A 158 21.71 -8.32 -8.29
CA ASN A 158 20.27 -8.49 -8.09
C ASN A 158 19.75 -9.73 -8.83
N CYS A 159 19.54 -10.84 -8.11
CA CYS A 159 19.19 -12.14 -8.68
C CYS A 159 17.93 -12.70 -8.03
N GLY A 160 16.74 -12.34 -8.51
CA GLY A 160 15.50 -12.87 -7.96
C GLY A 160 14.26 -12.43 -8.72
N ALA A 161 13.16 -13.16 -8.54
CA ALA A 161 11.85 -12.73 -8.97
C ALA A 161 11.25 -11.87 -7.85
N THR A 162 11.01 -10.59 -8.14
CA THR A 162 10.32 -9.68 -7.22
C THR A 162 9.02 -9.22 -7.87
N SER A 163 7.96 -9.13 -7.07
CA SER A 163 6.69 -8.54 -7.49
C SER A 163 6.91 -7.04 -7.79
N GLY A 164 5.98 -6.36 -8.45
CA GLY A 164 6.18 -4.98 -8.92
C GLY A 164 6.79 -4.89 -10.31
N HIS A 165 7.60 -3.86 -10.58
CA HIS A 165 8.06 -3.48 -11.93
C HIS A 165 6.92 -3.37 -12.94
N LEU A 166 5.79 -2.82 -12.49
CA LEU A 166 4.57 -2.71 -13.28
C LEU A 166 3.97 -1.30 -13.12
N ILE A 167 3.15 -0.94 -14.11
CA ILE A 167 2.26 0.23 -14.05
C ILE A 167 0.84 -0.34 -13.97
N PRO A 168 0.18 -0.29 -12.80
CA PRO A 168 -1.24 -0.62 -12.71
C PRO A 168 -2.06 0.23 -13.69
N ASP A 169 -3.19 -0.28 -14.15
CA ASP A 169 -4.10 0.47 -15.00
C ASP A 169 -4.89 1.50 -14.17
N TYR A 170 -4.18 2.51 -13.66
CA TYR A 170 -4.77 3.60 -12.88
C TYR A 170 -5.83 4.32 -13.70
N ALA A 171 -5.60 4.50 -15.00
CA ALA A 171 -6.54 5.18 -15.88
C ALA A 171 -7.92 4.49 -15.88
N LYS A 172 -7.97 3.15 -15.90
CA LYS A 172 -9.22 2.39 -15.75
C LYS A 172 -9.90 2.65 -14.41
N ILE A 173 -9.15 2.59 -13.31
CA ILE A 173 -9.73 2.80 -11.97
C ILE A 173 -10.22 4.24 -11.78
N LEU A 174 -9.46 5.24 -12.22
CA LEU A 174 -9.89 6.62 -12.15
C LEU A 174 -11.17 6.86 -12.97
N LYS A 175 -11.28 6.23 -14.14
CA LYS A 175 -12.43 6.42 -15.03
C LYS A 175 -13.69 5.71 -14.55
N SER A 176 -13.57 4.47 -14.09
CA SER A 176 -14.72 3.58 -13.87
C SER A 176 -14.83 3.02 -12.46
N GLY A 177 -13.82 3.24 -11.62
CA GLY A 177 -13.74 2.72 -10.26
C GLY A 177 -13.50 1.22 -10.18
N PHE A 178 -13.28 0.72 -8.96
CA PHE A 178 -13.21 -0.72 -8.69
C PHE A 178 -14.54 -1.43 -8.92
N LYS A 179 -15.67 -0.71 -8.88
CA LYS A 179 -16.99 -1.26 -9.16
C LYS A 179 -17.04 -1.93 -10.53
N SER A 180 -16.53 -1.27 -11.59
CA SER A 180 -16.57 -1.85 -12.93
C SER A 180 -15.72 -3.11 -13.03
N VAL A 181 -14.59 -3.16 -12.33
CA VAL A 181 -13.72 -4.35 -12.29
C VAL A 181 -14.42 -5.50 -11.55
N TYR A 182 -15.10 -5.21 -10.44
CA TYR A 182 -15.89 -6.18 -9.71
C TYR A 182 -17.01 -6.77 -10.58
N GLU A 183 -17.78 -5.93 -11.27
CA GLU A 183 -18.86 -6.37 -12.16
C GLU A 183 -18.33 -7.23 -13.32
N GLU A 184 -17.21 -6.86 -13.94
CA GLU A 184 -16.54 -7.70 -14.96
C GLU A 184 -16.11 -9.07 -14.40
N LEU A 185 -15.65 -9.14 -13.15
CA LEU A 185 -15.26 -10.39 -12.50
C LEU A 185 -16.48 -11.25 -12.14
N GLU A 186 -17.56 -10.63 -11.69
CA GLU A 186 -18.83 -11.30 -11.39
C GLU A 186 -19.43 -11.93 -12.65
N GLU A 187 -19.46 -11.20 -13.78
CA GLU A 187 -19.90 -11.72 -15.07
C GLU A 187 -19.05 -12.92 -15.53
N LYS A 188 -17.72 -12.79 -15.42
CA LYS A 188 -16.78 -13.89 -15.74
C LYS A 188 -17.05 -15.10 -14.85
N TYR A 189 -17.23 -14.90 -13.56
CA TYR A 189 -17.53 -15.99 -12.63
C TYR A 189 -18.88 -16.64 -12.94
N ALA A 190 -19.91 -15.86 -13.23
CA ALA A 190 -21.24 -16.36 -13.58
C ALA A 190 -21.20 -17.28 -14.81
N SER A 191 -20.35 -16.94 -15.80
CA SER A 191 -20.15 -17.70 -17.05
C SER A 191 -19.44 -19.05 -16.88
N LEU A 192 -18.80 -19.30 -15.73
CA LEU A 192 -18.09 -20.55 -15.47
C LEU A 192 -19.05 -21.74 -15.31
N SER A 193 -18.57 -22.91 -15.74
CA SER A 193 -19.21 -24.20 -15.45
C SER A 193 -19.26 -24.47 -13.94
N ALA A 194 -20.15 -25.36 -13.49
CA ALA A 194 -20.24 -25.73 -12.08
C ALA A 194 -18.92 -26.30 -11.52
N ASP A 195 -18.17 -27.03 -12.35
CA ASP A 195 -16.88 -27.60 -11.99
C ASP A 195 -15.78 -26.51 -11.94
N ASP A 196 -15.73 -25.60 -12.92
CA ASP A 196 -14.78 -24.48 -12.91
C ASP A 196 -15.01 -23.54 -11.72
N LYS A 197 -16.27 -23.33 -11.31
CA LYS A 197 -16.62 -22.55 -10.11
C LYS A 197 -16.05 -23.17 -8.84
N LYS A 198 -16.02 -24.50 -8.72
CA LYS A 198 -15.42 -25.23 -7.59
C LYS A 198 -13.90 -25.34 -7.68
N GLY A 199 -13.35 -25.24 -8.89
CA GLY A 199 -11.92 -25.35 -9.14
C GLY A 199 -11.13 -24.05 -8.96
N GLN A 200 -9.88 -24.10 -9.42
CA GLN A 200 -8.91 -22.99 -9.29
C GLN A 200 -9.36 -21.69 -9.97
N LYS A 201 -10.05 -21.77 -11.12
CA LYS A 201 -10.56 -20.59 -11.83
C LYS A 201 -11.59 -19.84 -11.00
N GLY A 202 -12.55 -20.56 -10.42
CA GLY A 202 -13.57 -19.98 -9.56
C GLY A 202 -12.96 -19.36 -8.31
N ALA A 203 -12.03 -20.05 -7.68
CA ALA A 203 -11.29 -19.55 -6.52
C ALA A 203 -10.53 -18.24 -6.84
N GLN A 204 -9.82 -18.19 -7.97
CA GLN A 204 -9.10 -16.99 -8.41
C GLN A 204 -10.04 -15.79 -8.60
N LEU A 205 -11.20 -15.99 -9.23
CA LEU A 205 -12.18 -14.91 -9.43
C LEU A 205 -12.79 -14.44 -8.10
N ARG A 206 -13.11 -15.35 -7.17
CA ARG A 206 -13.59 -14.97 -5.82
C ARG A 206 -12.56 -14.19 -5.03
N ALA A 207 -11.29 -14.59 -5.10
CA ALA A 207 -10.19 -13.84 -4.49
C ALA A 207 -10.05 -12.44 -5.10
N MET A 208 -10.10 -12.32 -6.43
CA MET A 208 -10.05 -11.02 -7.13
C MET A 208 -11.25 -10.12 -6.78
N MET A 209 -12.46 -10.68 -6.68
CA MET A 209 -13.64 -9.93 -6.22
C MET A 209 -13.45 -9.43 -4.78
N THR A 210 -12.95 -10.27 -3.87
CA THR A 210 -12.60 -9.88 -2.49
C THR A 210 -11.60 -8.72 -2.48
N ALA A 211 -10.56 -8.79 -3.32
CA ALA A 211 -9.57 -7.73 -3.47
C ALA A 211 -10.18 -6.42 -4.03
N CYS A 212 -11.17 -6.48 -4.93
CA CYS A 212 -11.85 -5.29 -5.46
C CYS A 212 -12.73 -4.58 -4.43
N GLU A 213 -13.26 -5.31 -3.44
CA GLU A 213 -14.06 -4.71 -2.36
C GLU A 213 -13.20 -4.01 -1.30
N MET A 214 -11.95 -4.46 -1.12
CA MET A 214 -11.03 -3.93 -0.12
C MET A 214 -10.82 -2.40 -0.24
N PRO A 215 -10.55 -1.81 -1.43
CA PRO A 215 -10.47 -0.36 -1.60
C PRO A 215 -11.76 0.39 -1.22
N ARG A 216 -12.94 -0.16 -1.52
CA ARG A 216 -14.24 0.45 -1.17
C ARG A 216 -14.41 0.54 0.34
N GLU A 217 -14.18 -0.58 1.02
CA GLU A 217 -14.36 -0.67 2.47
C GLU A 217 -13.29 0.14 3.21
N LEU A 218 -12.06 0.20 2.69
CA LEU A 218 -11.00 1.01 3.28
C LEU A 218 -11.26 2.51 3.10
N ALA A 219 -11.78 2.93 1.95
CA ALA A 219 -12.21 4.31 1.75
C ALA A 219 -13.30 4.71 2.76
N ASP A 220 -14.25 3.81 3.06
CA ASP A 220 -15.28 4.06 4.08
C ASP A 220 -14.69 4.14 5.50
N LYS A 221 -13.67 3.33 5.83
CA LYS A 221 -12.94 3.45 7.11
C LYS A 221 -12.27 4.82 7.26
N TYR A 222 -11.60 5.30 6.21
CA TYR A 222 -11.03 6.63 6.20
C TYR A 222 -12.09 7.74 6.21
N ARG A 223 -13.24 7.53 5.54
CA ARG A 223 -14.37 8.46 5.58
C ARG A 223 -14.87 8.65 7.00
N ILE A 224 -15.06 7.54 7.73
CA ILE A 224 -15.46 7.58 9.15
C ILE A 224 -14.44 8.35 9.99
N GLU A 225 -13.14 8.12 9.76
CA GLU A 225 -12.09 8.85 10.48
C GLU A 225 -12.10 10.35 10.16
N CYS A 226 -12.27 10.74 8.89
CA CYS A 226 -12.41 12.15 8.52
C CYS A 226 -13.62 12.80 9.20
N LEU A 227 -14.77 12.12 9.28
CA LEU A 227 -15.96 12.63 9.96
C LEU A 227 -15.72 12.79 11.47
N ARG A 228 -15.09 11.79 12.11
CA ARG A 228 -14.73 11.86 13.54
C ARG A 228 -13.81 13.04 13.82
N LEU A 229 -12.76 13.21 13.02
CA LEU A 229 -11.83 14.34 13.15
C LEU A 229 -12.54 15.69 12.90
N ALA A 230 -13.48 15.76 11.95
CA ALA A 230 -14.23 16.98 11.70
C ALA A 230 -15.14 17.38 12.87
N GLU A 231 -15.67 16.42 13.63
CA GLU A 231 -16.47 16.68 14.85
C GLU A 231 -15.61 17.26 15.99
N GLU A 232 -14.34 16.86 16.07
CA GLU A 232 -13.39 17.30 17.09
C GLU A 232 -12.61 18.57 16.69
N GLU A 233 -12.68 18.97 15.43
CA GLU A 233 -11.91 20.09 14.88
C GLU A 233 -12.55 21.45 15.24
N SER A 234 -11.70 22.34 15.75
CA SER A 234 -12.08 23.70 16.15
C SER A 234 -11.86 24.73 15.05
N ASP A 235 -10.89 24.49 14.16
CA ASP A 235 -10.64 25.35 13.01
C ASP A 235 -11.66 25.06 11.90
N GLU A 236 -12.48 26.06 11.57
CA GLU A 236 -13.57 25.88 10.60
C GLU A 236 -13.07 25.49 9.20
N ILE A 237 -11.92 26.02 8.78
CA ILE A 237 -11.35 25.70 7.47
C ILE A 237 -10.94 24.23 7.44
N ARG A 238 -10.19 23.78 8.45
CA ARG A 238 -9.78 22.38 8.54
C ARG A 238 -10.96 21.42 8.67
N ARG A 239 -12.01 21.83 9.40
CA ARG A 239 -13.25 21.06 9.47
C ARG A 239 -13.87 20.85 8.10
N GLN A 240 -14.00 21.92 7.30
CA GLN A 240 -14.55 21.81 5.94
C GLN A 240 -13.69 20.94 5.03
N GLU A 241 -12.37 20.99 5.17
CA GLU A 241 -11.47 20.10 4.43
C GLU A 241 -11.70 18.63 4.76
N LEU A 242 -11.83 18.29 6.04
CA LEU A 242 -12.10 16.93 6.50
C LEU A 242 -13.46 16.42 6.00
N LEU A 243 -14.49 17.28 6.02
CA LEU A 243 -15.80 16.95 5.44
C LEU A 243 -15.70 16.69 3.93
N LEU A 244 -14.96 17.52 3.20
CA LEU A 244 -14.72 17.33 1.76
C LEU A 244 -13.92 16.06 1.47
N MET A 245 -12.93 15.71 2.30
CA MET A 245 -12.23 14.42 2.20
C MET A 245 -13.21 13.25 2.39
N ALA A 246 -14.10 13.33 3.38
CA ALA A 246 -15.13 12.32 3.62
C ALA A 246 -16.09 12.19 2.42
N GLU A 247 -16.49 13.30 1.79
CA GLU A 247 -17.31 13.29 0.57
C GLU A 247 -16.59 12.60 -0.59
N ASN A 248 -15.31 12.90 -0.80
CA ASN A 248 -14.50 12.25 -1.82
C ASN A 248 -14.40 10.73 -1.57
N LEU A 249 -14.12 10.32 -0.33
CA LEU A 249 -13.99 8.91 0.06
C LEU A 249 -15.32 8.13 -0.01
N ALA A 250 -16.46 8.81 0.03
CA ALA A 250 -17.76 8.20 -0.22
C ALA A 250 -17.94 7.79 -1.70
N VAL A 251 -17.15 8.37 -2.61
CA VAL A 251 -17.22 8.13 -4.06
C VAL A 251 -16.07 7.22 -4.51
N VAL A 252 -14.83 7.65 -4.28
CA VAL A 252 -13.63 6.98 -4.80
C VAL A 252 -12.96 6.09 -3.75
N PRO A 253 -12.34 4.97 -4.15
CA PRO A 253 -12.09 4.53 -5.52
C PRO A 253 -13.15 3.53 -6.03
N TRP A 254 -14.28 3.37 -5.33
CA TRP A 254 -15.32 2.43 -5.75
C TRP A 254 -15.98 2.86 -7.06
N GLN A 255 -16.37 4.13 -7.15
CA GLN A 255 -16.81 4.77 -8.39
C GLN A 255 -15.63 5.45 -9.10
N GLY A 256 -15.82 5.83 -10.35
CA GLY A 256 -14.88 6.69 -11.06
C GLY A 256 -14.80 8.09 -10.42
N ALA A 257 -13.63 8.72 -10.52
CA ALA A 257 -13.40 10.08 -10.07
C ALA A 257 -14.13 11.07 -10.97
N ASP A 258 -14.67 12.14 -10.36
CA ASP A 258 -15.38 13.18 -11.09
C ASP A 258 -14.55 14.46 -11.29
N ASN A 259 -13.62 14.73 -10.37
CA ASN A 259 -12.75 15.91 -10.37
C ASN A 259 -11.31 15.54 -9.99
N PHE A 260 -10.41 16.53 -10.04
CA PHE A 260 -8.97 16.34 -9.82
C PHE A 260 -8.65 15.81 -8.43
N TYR A 261 -9.37 16.29 -7.41
CA TYR A 261 -9.14 15.88 -6.04
C TYR A 261 -9.52 14.41 -5.83
N GLN A 262 -10.70 14.00 -6.31
CA GLN A 262 -11.13 12.61 -6.31
C GLN A 262 -10.17 11.72 -7.11
N ALA A 263 -9.65 12.21 -8.23
CA ALA A 263 -8.71 11.46 -9.05
C ALA A 263 -7.39 11.18 -8.29
N ILE A 264 -6.84 12.17 -7.59
CA ILE A 264 -5.63 11.97 -6.77
C ILE A 264 -5.90 11.04 -5.57
N GLN A 265 -7.02 11.21 -4.86
CA GLN A 265 -7.39 10.33 -3.74
C GLN A 265 -7.58 8.88 -4.20
N SER A 266 -8.25 8.68 -5.34
CA SER A 266 -8.44 7.35 -5.95
C SER A 266 -7.12 6.73 -6.39
N LEU A 267 -6.25 7.53 -7.01
CA LEU A 267 -4.91 7.11 -7.44
C LEU A 267 -4.10 6.62 -6.24
N TRP A 268 -4.07 7.41 -5.16
CA TRP A 268 -3.29 7.10 -3.97
C TRP A 268 -3.79 5.84 -3.25
N LEU A 269 -5.10 5.70 -2.99
CA LEU A 269 -5.64 4.48 -2.36
C LEU A 269 -5.37 3.24 -3.21
N THR A 270 -5.45 3.36 -4.53
CA THR A 270 -5.11 2.26 -5.45
C THR A 270 -3.63 1.90 -5.34
N HIS A 271 -2.76 2.90 -5.39
CA HIS A 271 -1.30 2.72 -5.37
C HIS A 271 -0.83 2.13 -4.03
N MET A 272 -1.30 2.65 -2.90
CA MET A 272 -0.92 2.16 -1.58
C MET A 272 -1.36 0.71 -1.35
N LEU A 273 -2.51 0.30 -1.88
CA LEU A 273 -3.00 -1.07 -1.73
C LEU A 273 -2.20 -2.08 -2.56
N VAL A 274 -1.71 -1.67 -3.74
CA VAL A 274 -0.74 -2.48 -4.49
C VAL A 274 0.54 -2.64 -3.67
N MET A 275 1.07 -1.57 -3.09
CA MET A 275 2.28 -1.65 -2.25
C MET A 275 2.08 -2.48 -0.96
N PHE A 276 0.89 -2.39 -0.34
CA PHE A 276 0.52 -3.23 0.80
C PHE A 276 0.55 -4.73 0.45
N ASP A 277 0.04 -5.11 -0.73
CA ASP A 277 0.06 -6.50 -1.18
C ASP A 277 1.46 -6.98 -1.61
N GLU A 278 2.28 -6.09 -2.18
CA GLU A 278 3.66 -6.40 -2.57
C GLU A 278 4.57 -6.71 -1.37
N LYS A 279 4.25 -6.18 -0.18
CA LYS A 279 5.01 -6.34 1.08
C LYS A 279 6.48 -5.91 0.98
N TYR A 280 6.85 -5.21 -0.09
CA TYR A 280 8.20 -4.79 -0.38
C TYR A 280 8.13 -3.50 -1.22
N PRO A 281 8.49 -2.32 -0.69
CA PRO A 281 8.35 -1.06 -1.42
C PRO A 281 9.43 -0.85 -2.49
N GLY A 282 10.36 -1.80 -2.68
CA GLY A 282 11.54 -1.62 -3.54
C GLY A 282 11.47 -1.97 -5.04
N PRO A 283 10.43 -2.54 -5.66
CA PRO A 283 10.54 -3.04 -7.03
C PRO A 283 9.91 -2.13 -8.10
N GLY A 284 9.58 -0.87 -7.80
CA GLY A 284 9.25 0.10 -8.85
C GLY A 284 7.82 0.02 -9.39
N VAL A 285 6.83 -0.03 -8.49
CA VAL A 285 5.44 0.34 -8.85
C VAL A 285 5.44 1.80 -9.27
N SER A 286 5.19 2.04 -10.55
CA SER A 286 5.34 3.38 -11.14
C SER A 286 3.97 3.95 -11.50
N PHE A 287 3.82 5.27 -11.38
CA PHE A 287 2.60 5.98 -11.80
C PHE A 287 2.42 6.04 -13.32
N GLY A 288 3.48 5.77 -14.11
CA GLY A 288 3.44 5.88 -15.56
C GLY A 288 3.20 7.33 -16.02
N ARG A 289 2.31 7.52 -17.00
CA ARG A 289 2.01 8.82 -17.61
C ARG A 289 0.96 9.61 -16.81
N LEU A 290 1.33 9.95 -15.57
CA LEU A 290 0.46 10.61 -14.59
C LEU A 290 -0.19 11.88 -15.13
N ASP A 291 0.55 12.66 -15.91
CA ASP A 291 0.07 13.85 -16.61
C ASP A 291 -1.11 13.54 -17.55
N GLN A 292 -1.05 12.45 -18.32
CA GLN A 292 -2.02 12.17 -19.38
C GLN A 292 -3.37 11.73 -18.85
N TYR A 293 -3.40 10.82 -17.87
CA TYR A 293 -4.67 10.32 -17.33
C TYR A 293 -5.26 11.23 -16.26
N LEU A 294 -4.48 12.14 -15.68
CA LEU A 294 -5.02 13.17 -14.77
C LEU A 294 -5.52 14.43 -15.50
N TYR A 295 -5.02 14.70 -16.71
CA TYR A 295 -5.35 15.93 -17.44
C TYR A 295 -6.85 16.19 -17.63
N PRO A 296 -7.70 15.19 -17.95
CA PRO A 296 -9.15 15.44 -18.07
C PRO A 296 -9.78 15.94 -16.77
N TYR A 297 -9.36 15.40 -15.62
CA TYR A 297 -9.85 15.82 -14.31
C TYR A 297 -9.32 17.20 -13.92
N TYR A 298 -8.07 17.51 -14.28
CA TYR A 298 -7.49 18.84 -14.14
C TYR A 298 -8.31 19.89 -14.90
N GLN A 299 -8.54 19.67 -16.20
CA GLN A 299 -9.28 20.62 -17.05
C GLN A 299 -10.69 20.87 -16.51
N LYS A 300 -11.43 19.80 -16.23
CA LYS A 300 -12.78 19.91 -15.67
C LYS A 300 -12.79 20.68 -14.35
N SER A 301 -11.85 20.41 -13.46
CA SER A 301 -11.80 21.07 -12.15
C SER A 301 -11.47 22.57 -12.27
N ILE A 302 -10.62 22.97 -13.23
CA ILE A 302 -10.37 24.38 -13.53
C ILE A 302 -11.65 25.06 -14.02
N GLU A 303 -12.40 24.42 -14.92
CA GLU A 303 -13.66 24.94 -15.44
C GLU A 303 -14.74 25.09 -14.34
N GLU A 304 -14.72 24.19 -13.36
CA GLU A 304 -15.60 24.22 -12.18
C GLU A 304 -15.11 25.14 -11.05
N GLY A 305 -13.97 25.82 -11.25
CA GLY A 305 -13.48 26.88 -10.35
C GLY A 305 -12.49 26.42 -9.27
N MET A 306 -12.01 25.18 -9.32
CA MET A 306 -10.88 24.76 -8.47
C MET A 306 -9.62 25.51 -8.90
N THR A 307 -8.93 26.15 -7.96
CA THR A 307 -7.75 26.96 -8.28
C THR A 307 -6.52 26.08 -8.51
N GLU A 308 -5.61 26.53 -9.38
CA GLU A 308 -4.32 25.84 -9.59
C GLU A 308 -3.52 25.71 -8.29
N ASP A 309 -3.60 26.71 -7.40
CA ASP A 309 -2.86 26.66 -6.13
C ASP A 309 -3.41 25.58 -5.19
N PHE A 310 -4.73 25.39 -5.14
CA PHE A 310 -5.31 24.27 -4.38
C PHE A 310 -4.95 22.92 -4.99
N MET A 311 -4.93 22.79 -6.33
CA MET A 311 -4.46 21.56 -7.00
C MET A 311 -2.99 21.27 -6.70
N LYS A 312 -2.14 22.30 -6.63
CA LYS A 312 -0.74 22.15 -6.21
C LYS A 312 -0.64 21.69 -4.75
N GLU A 313 -1.51 22.13 -3.86
CA GLU A 313 -1.55 21.62 -2.47
C GLU A 313 -1.93 20.14 -2.42
N ILE A 314 -2.95 19.72 -3.17
CA ILE A 314 -3.34 18.30 -3.27
C ILE A 314 -2.16 17.46 -3.78
N LEU A 315 -1.49 17.91 -4.84
CA LEU A 315 -0.29 17.25 -5.36
C LEU A 315 0.87 17.25 -4.35
N GLY A 316 1.04 18.33 -3.60
CA GLY A 316 2.04 18.42 -2.54
C GLY A 316 1.83 17.35 -1.47
N CYS A 317 0.58 17.17 -1.00
CA CYS A 317 0.21 16.12 -0.08
C CYS A 317 0.48 14.72 -0.69
N PHE A 318 0.06 14.51 -1.94
CA PHE A 318 0.29 13.27 -2.68
C PHE A 318 1.78 12.90 -2.75
N TRP A 319 2.66 13.85 -3.05
CA TRP A 319 4.09 13.57 -3.13
C TRP A 319 4.70 13.24 -1.75
N VAL A 320 4.20 13.81 -0.66
CA VAL A 320 4.64 13.41 0.68
C VAL A 320 4.22 11.97 0.97
N HIS A 321 2.98 11.59 0.68
CA HIS A 321 2.48 10.22 0.78
C HIS A 321 3.37 9.22 0.04
N CYS A 322 3.71 9.51 -1.23
CA CYS A 322 4.63 8.71 -2.04
C CYS A 322 6.01 8.50 -1.39
N ASN A 323 6.50 9.46 -0.61
CA ASN A 323 7.77 9.31 0.12
C ASN A 323 7.59 8.47 1.39
N THR A 324 6.51 8.67 2.15
CA THR A 324 6.24 7.89 3.37
C THR A 324 6.04 6.41 3.10
N ALA A 325 5.63 6.02 1.89
CA ALA A 325 5.58 4.61 1.46
C ALA A 325 6.90 3.86 1.69
N TYR A 326 8.04 4.55 1.69
CA TYR A 326 9.37 3.96 1.88
C TYR A 326 9.86 3.93 3.33
N ASP A 327 9.05 4.38 4.31
CA ASP A 327 9.37 4.25 5.74
C ASP A 327 9.49 2.78 6.19
N ALA A 328 9.00 1.83 5.39
CA ALA A 328 8.90 0.42 5.73
C ALA A 328 10.22 -0.24 6.17
N GLN A 329 11.38 0.22 5.69
CA GLN A 329 12.61 -0.58 5.71
C GLN A 329 13.37 -0.65 7.05
N MET A 330 13.03 0.15 8.06
CA MET A 330 13.79 0.18 9.32
C MET A 330 12.88 0.12 10.54
N ARG A 331 13.16 -0.82 11.47
CA ARG A 331 12.65 -0.81 12.85
C ARG A 331 13.77 -1.19 13.81
N LEU A 332 14.75 -0.30 13.96
CA LEU A 332 15.87 -0.44 14.88
C LEU A 332 15.58 0.32 16.20
N GLY A 333 14.68 -0.22 17.02
CA GLY A 333 14.47 0.25 18.39
C GLY A 333 13.80 1.62 18.57
N GLY A 334 13.14 2.17 17.54
CA GLY A 334 12.38 3.44 17.57
C GLY A 334 11.57 3.67 16.27
N ASN A 335 10.99 4.87 16.10
CA ASN A 335 10.19 5.28 14.93
C ASN A 335 11.07 5.56 13.70
N GLN A 336 11.71 4.52 13.16
CA GLN A 336 12.64 4.66 12.05
C GLN A 336 11.87 4.78 10.71
N GLY A 337 12.41 5.54 9.77
CA GLY A 337 11.91 5.69 8.40
C GLY A 337 13.08 5.98 7.45
N ILE A 338 12.85 6.17 6.14
CA ILE A 338 13.96 6.29 5.16
C ILE A 338 14.89 7.50 5.41
N THR A 339 14.41 8.47 6.19
CA THR A 339 15.12 9.70 6.54
C THR A 339 15.88 9.63 7.87
N ALA A 340 15.83 8.49 8.58
CA ALA A 340 16.51 8.31 9.85
C ALA A 340 18.02 8.03 9.72
#